data_AF-A0A2E6WIE9-F1
#
_entry.id   AF-A0A2E6WIE9-F1
#
_cell.length_a   1.000
_cell.length_b   1.000
_cell.length_c   1.000
_cell.angle_alpha   90.00
_cell.angle_beta   90.00
_cell.angle_gamma   90.00
#
_symmetry.space_group_name_H-M   'P 1'
#
loop_
_entity.id
_entity.type
_entity.pdbx_description
1 polymer ?
#
loop_
_entity_poly.entity_id
_entity_poly.type
_entity_poly.pdbx_seq_one_letter_code
_entity_poly.pdbx_strand_id
1 'polypeptide(L)'
;MPKSLLALLTLLFPPVLQAQTTILPQEFNTPVTIRSLVQGEPLTLTVTPRLAGAIHSVRWKNQEFIDSFDHGRQLQSASNFDFGTVFHGETFNPTEAGSRSDGSGSASTSRLLHLTYSDFQLQTTNQMAFWLTPKQSSSGHPAKNKTNLSNHLLTKRVTLGFQHWENVIRHQVTFSTPIGEFHRYAQFEALTGYMPAEFNTFWGVDVSRKRLIPLTDGPGEQALPVILAKTDRSMAMGVYSPQQPSKGYENAGYGRFRFPAAKVTKWNSVFRIRNAAGIPAADFSFENYVVIGNLKNVQETIQELADYFATQKR
;
A
#
# COMPACT_ATOMS: atom_id res chain seq x y z
N MET A 1 27.21 -31.90 49.65
CA MET A 1 26.30 -30.96 48.97
C MET A 1 26.76 -30.75 47.53
N PRO A 2 26.01 -31.22 46.52
CA PRO A 2 26.12 -30.70 45.16
C PRO A 2 24.82 -30.00 44.72
N LYS A 3 24.99 -28.86 44.06
CA LYS A 3 23.93 -28.01 43.51
C LYS A 3 23.29 -28.69 42.29
N SER A 4 21.98 -28.82 42.32
CA SER A 4 21.13 -29.24 41.22
C SER A 4 21.08 -28.16 40.12
N LEU A 5 21.50 -28.53 38.91
CA LEU A 5 21.33 -27.74 37.69
C LEU A 5 19.93 -28.04 37.13
N LEU A 6 19.01 -27.08 37.24
CA LEU A 6 17.69 -27.18 36.61
C LEU A 6 17.83 -26.70 35.15
N ALA A 7 17.87 -27.64 34.21
CA ALA A 7 17.83 -27.33 32.79
C ALA A 7 16.40 -26.92 32.38
N LEU A 8 16.25 -25.66 31.94
CA LEU A 8 15.01 -25.15 31.38
C LEU A 8 14.84 -25.76 29.98
N LEU A 9 13.92 -26.72 29.84
CA LEU A 9 13.53 -27.25 28.54
C LEU A 9 12.66 -26.21 27.82
N THR A 10 13.24 -25.41 26.94
CA THR A 10 12.49 -24.65 25.93
C THR A 10 11.89 -25.64 24.93
N LEU A 11 10.60 -25.90 25.04
CA LEU A 11 9.81 -26.58 24.01
C LEU A 11 9.77 -25.67 22.77
N LEU A 12 10.68 -25.93 21.83
CA LEU A 12 10.60 -25.42 20.47
C LEU A 12 9.44 -26.14 19.77
N PHE A 13 8.27 -25.50 19.71
CA PHE A 13 7.23 -25.95 18.80
C PHE A 13 7.75 -25.81 17.37
N PRO A 14 7.66 -26.86 16.52
CA PRO A 14 7.98 -26.71 15.11
C PRO A 14 7.01 -25.68 14.50
N PRO A 15 7.46 -24.84 13.55
CA PRO A 15 6.55 -23.96 12.84
C PRO A 15 5.50 -24.82 12.14
N VAL A 16 4.23 -24.61 12.49
CA VAL A 16 3.11 -25.21 11.78
C VAL A 16 3.22 -24.74 10.34
N LEU A 17 3.56 -25.65 9.40
CA LEU A 17 3.41 -25.39 7.97
C LEU A 17 1.92 -25.12 7.73
N GLN A 18 1.56 -23.86 7.57
CA GLN A 18 0.22 -23.53 7.11
C GLN A 18 0.10 -23.87 5.63
N ALA A 19 -1.01 -24.49 5.26
CA ALA A 19 -1.32 -24.77 3.87
C ALA A 19 -1.41 -23.45 3.09
N GLN A 20 -0.58 -23.32 2.06
CA GLN A 20 -0.62 -22.21 1.13
C GLN A 20 -1.29 -22.69 -0.16
N THR A 21 -2.29 -21.94 -0.60
CA THR A 21 -2.97 -22.16 -1.87
C THR A 21 -2.30 -21.33 -2.95
N THR A 22 -2.04 -21.93 -4.10
CA THR A 22 -1.61 -21.24 -5.32
C THR A 22 -2.76 -21.27 -6.32
N ILE A 23 -3.08 -20.12 -6.92
CA ILE A 23 -4.06 -20.02 -8.01
C ILE A 23 -3.31 -19.61 -9.26
N LEU A 24 -3.46 -20.38 -10.34
CA LEU A 24 -2.91 -19.98 -11.64
C LEU A 24 -3.70 -18.77 -12.16
N PRO A 25 -3.06 -17.79 -12.83
CA PRO A 25 -3.76 -16.58 -13.27
C PRO A 25 -5.06 -16.83 -14.05
N GLN A 26 -5.10 -17.84 -14.90
CA GLN A 26 -6.28 -18.23 -15.67
C GLN A 26 -7.41 -18.84 -14.83
N GLU A 27 -7.11 -19.32 -13.62
CA GLU A 27 -8.07 -19.88 -12.65
C GLU A 27 -8.58 -18.83 -11.68
N PHE A 28 -7.96 -17.64 -11.64
CA PHE A 28 -8.41 -16.53 -10.80
C PHE A 28 -9.65 -15.86 -11.41
N ASN A 29 -10.80 -16.49 -11.20
CA ASN A 29 -12.10 -16.07 -11.72
C ASN A 29 -13.10 -15.65 -10.62
N THR A 30 -12.71 -15.80 -9.36
CA THR A 30 -13.51 -15.44 -8.19
C THR A 30 -12.66 -14.68 -7.16
N PRO A 31 -13.28 -13.85 -6.28
CA PRO A 31 -12.55 -13.16 -5.23
C PRO A 31 -11.82 -14.09 -4.27
N VAL A 32 -10.64 -13.69 -3.82
CA VAL A 32 -9.88 -14.36 -2.75
C VAL A 32 -9.87 -13.46 -1.52
N THR A 33 -10.24 -14.04 -0.38
CA THR A 33 -10.32 -13.32 0.90
C THR A 33 -9.42 -13.98 1.94
N ILE A 34 -8.52 -13.20 2.51
CA ILE A 34 -7.76 -13.56 3.71
C ILE A 34 -8.38 -12.88 4.95
N ARG A 35 -8.19 -13.45 6.12
CA ARG A 35 -8.78 -13.01 7.38
C ARG A 35 -7.85 -13.18 8.57
N SER A 36 -8.02 -12.32 9.56
CA SER A 36 -7.44 -12.45 10.91
C SER A 36 -8.43 -11.90 11.92
N LEU A 37 -8.08 -11.93 13.21
CA LEU A 37 -8.86 -11.29 14.26
C LEU A 37 -8.17 -10.00 14.69
N VAL A 38 -8.99 -8.97 14.93
CA VAL A 38 -8.61 -7.72 15.59
C VAL A 38 -9.63 -7.44 16.67
N GLN A 39 -9.22 -7.50 17.93
CA GLN A 39 -10.05 -7.35 19.12
C GLN A 39 -11.21 -8.35 19.13
N GLY A 40 -10.94 -9.60 18.71
CA GLY A 40 -11.93 -10.66 18.60
C GLY A 40 -12.87 -10.57 17.39
N GLU A 41 -12.80 -9.48 16.61
CA GLU A 41 -13.63 -9.27 15.42
C GLU A 41 -12.85 -9.56 14.14
N PRO A 42 -13.46 -10.15 13.10
CA PRO A 42 -12.76 -10.47 11.87
C PRO A 42 -12.34 -9.21 11.11
N LEU A 43 -11.04 -9.11 10.80
CA LEU A 43 -10.49 -8.23 9.78
C LEU A 43 -10.34 -9.06 8.49
N THR A 44 -11.05 -8.69 7.43
CA THR A 44 -10.94 -9.38 6.14
C THR A 44 -10.37 -8.48 5.07
N LEU A 45 -9.55 -9.06 4.19
CA LEU A 45 -8.98 -8.38 3.03
C LEU A 45 -9.26 -9.22 1.78
N THR A 46 -9.81 -8.58 0.76
CA THR A 46 -10.24 -9.25 -0.47
C THR A 46 -9.52 -8.70 -1.68
N VAL A 47 -9.03 -9.58 -2.55
CA VAL A 47 -8.57 -9.26 -3.92
C VAL A 47 -9.51 -9.86 -4.95
N THR A 48 -9.61 -9.24 -6.12
CA THR A 48 -10.55 -9.69 -7.17
C THR A 48 -9.88 -9.81 -8.55
N PRO A 49 -10.39 -10.69 -9.43
CA PRO A 49 -9.93 -10.81 -10.82
C PRO A 49 -10.05 -9.50 -11.59
N ARG A 50 -11.14 -8.77 -11.32
CA ARG A 50 -11.43 -7.45 -11.90
C ARG A 50 -10.23 -6.51 -11.82
N LEU A 51 -9.45 -6.57 -10.74
CA LEU A 51 -8.42 -5.58 -10.40
C LEU A 51 -7.01 -6.18 -10.41
N ALA A 52 -6.79 -7.27 -11.18
CA ALA A 52 -5.49 -7.93 -11.34
C ALA A 52 -4.76 -8.27 -10.00
N GLY A 53 -5.53 -8.54 -8.95
CA GLY A 53 -4.99 -8.84 -7.61
C GLY A 53 -4.68 -7.62 -6.72
N ALA A 54 -5.07 -6.40 -7.12
CA ALA A 54 -5.11 -5.26 -6.20
C ALA A 54 -6.16 -5.47 -5.10
N ILE A 55 -5.97 -4.82 -3.94
CA ILE A 55 -6.86 -5.01 -2.79
C ILE A 55 -8.13 -4.22 -3.02
N HIS A 56 -9.23 -4.97 -3.16
CA HIS A 56 -10.56 -4.46 -3.44
C HIS A 56 -11.28 -3.98 -2.18
N SER A 57 -11.10 -4.69 -1.06
CA SER A 57 -11.87 -4.46 0.15
C SER A 57 -11.03 -4.76 1.38
N VAL A 58 -11.20 -3.93 2.41
CA VAL A 58 -10.69 -4.16 3.76
C VAL A 58 -11.85 -3.89 4.72
N ARG A 59 -12.28 -4.90 5.47
CA ARG A 59 -13.45 -4.80 6.35
C ARG A 59 -13.12 -5.19 7.78
N TRP A 60 -13.64 -4.42 8.73
CA TRP A 60 -13.60 -4.72 10.18
C TRP A 60 -14.81 -4.08 10.86
N LYS A 61 -15.45 -4.77 11.82
CA LYS A 61 -16.66 -4.30 12.54
C LYS A 61 -17.74 -3.73 11.61
N ASN A 62 -18.07 -4.45 10.54
CA ASN A 62 -19.01 -4.05 9.46
C ASN A 62 -18.64 -2.79 8.66
N GLN A 63 -17.53 -2.13 8.95
CA GLN A 63 -17.04 -0.97 8.20
C GLN A 63 -16.22 -1.44 6.98
N GLU A 64 -16.54 -0.90 5.81
CA GLU A 64 -15.66 -0.96 4.62
C GLU A 64 -14.67 0.22 4.68
N PHE A 65 -13.38 -0.06 4.49
CA PHE A 65 -12.34 0.95 4.50
C PHE A 65 -11.93 1.37 3.09
N ILE A 66 -12.25 0.60 2.04
CA ILE A 66 -11.84 0.89 0.67
C ILE A 66 -13.03 1.22 -0.24
N ASP A 67 -13.01 2.38 -0.89
CA ASP A 67 -13.96 2.75 -1.96
C ASP A 67 -13.47 2.19 -3.30
N SER A 68 -13.68 0.90 -3.56
CA SER A 68 -13.17 0.26 -4.79
C SER A 68 -14.11 0.39 -6.00
N PHE A 69 -14.75 1.55 -6.20
CA PHE A 69 -15.73 1.76 -7.26
C PHE A 69 -15.16 1.58 -8.68
N ASP A 70 -14.02 2.19 -8.99
CA ASP A 70 -13.34 2.09 -10.30
C ASP A 70 -11.87 1.71 -10.15
N HIS A 71 -11.22 1.43 -11.28
CA HIS A 71 -9.78 1.28 -11.37
C HIS A 71 -9.12 2.61 -10.98
N GLY A 72 -8.34 2.59 -9.91
CA GLY A 72 -7.71 3.79 -9.36
C GLY A 72 -8.00 3.98 -7.87
N ARG A 73 -9.09 3.43 -7.33
CA ARG A 73 -9.51 3.63 -5.94
C ARG A 73 -9.32 2.42 -5.01
N GLN A 74 -8.34 1.59 -5.29
CA GLN A 74 -8.02 0.41 -4.48
C GLN A 74 -7.07 0.75 -3.33
N LEU A 75 -6.86 -0.20 -2.40
CA LEU A 75 -5.62 -0.24 -1.64
C LEU A 75 -4.54 -0.85 -2.55
N GLN A 76 -3.75 0.01 -3.18
CA GLN A 76 -2.89 -0.39 -4.30
C GLN A 76 -1.59 0.40 -4.38
N SER A 77 -0.75 0.01 -5.33
CA SER A 77 0.54 0.64 -5.59
C SER A 77 0.63 1.17 -7.02
N ALA A 78 1.44 2.21 -7.20
CA ALA A 78 1.70 2.80 -8.51
C ALA A 78 3.12 3.38 -8.56
N SER A 79 3.66 3.55 -9.76
CA SER A 79 4.95 4.21 -9.98
C SER A 79 4.84 5.25 -11.07
N ASN A 80 5.63 6.31 -11.01
CA ASN A 80 5.67 7.38 -11.99
C ASN A 80 7.12 7.66 -12.36
N PHE A 81 7.40 7.81 -13.65
CA PHE A 81 8.75 8.08 -14.13
C PHE A 81 8.79 9.27 -15.08
N ASP A 82 9.96 9.88 -15.19
CA ASP A 82 10.21 10.98 -16.11
C ASP A 82 10.42 10.50 -17.56
N PHE A 83 10.77 9.23 -17.74
CA PHE A 83 11.07 8.60 -19.03
C PHE A 83 12.06 9.44 -19.87
N GLY A 84 13.13 9.90 -19.20
CA GLY A 84 14.21 10.67 -19.82
C GLY A 84 13.88 12.11 -20.18
N THR A 85 12.65 12.57 -19.92
CA THR A 85 12.12 13.90 -20.23
C THR A 85 11.74 14.67 -18.96
N VAL A 86 11.09 15.83 -19.08
CA VAL A 86 10.58 16.56 -17.90
C VAL A 86 9.54 15.71 -17.17
N PHE A 87 9.65 15.63 -15.84
CA PHE A 87 8.70 14.87 -15.03
C PHE A 87 7.34 15.58 -14.98
N HIS A 88 6.30 14.84 -15.35
CA HIS A 88 4.89 15.20 -15.17
C HIS A 88 4.18 13.97 -14.61
N GLY A 89 3.47 14.12 -13.49
CA GLY A 89 2.71 13.03 -12.88
C GLY A 89 1.74 12.40 -13.86
N GLU A 90 1.49 11.10 -13.72
CA GLU A 90 0.55 10.29 -14.50
C GLU A 90 0.92 10.08 -15.99
N THR A 91 1.94 10.78 -16.52
CA THR A 91 2.29 10.70 -17.95
C THR A 91 3.09 9.45 -18.32
N PHE A 92 3.83 8.84 -17.39
CA PHE A 92 4.44 7.52 -17.54
C PHE A 92 4.28 6.79 -16.21
N ASN A 93 3.09 6.21 -16.02
CA ASN A 93 2.62 5.80 -14.71
C ASN A 93 2.08 4.38 -14.73
N PRO A 94 2.92 3.37 -14.47
CA PRO A 94 2.44 2.02 -14.20
C PRO A 94 1.55 1.99 -12.94
N THR A 95 0.40 1.34 -13.01
CA THR A 95 -0.59 1.19 -11.93
C THR A 95 -0.97 -0.29 -11.71
N GLU A 96 -1.11 -0.68 -10.44
CA GLU A 96 -1.38 -2.06 -10.06
C GLU A 96 -2.76 -2.53 -10.52
N ALA A 97 -3.83 -1.82 -10.15
CA ALA A 97 -5.19 -2.31 -10.34
C ALA A 97 -5.63 -2.34 -11.81
N GLY A 98 -5.07 -1.46 -12.65
CA GLY A 98 -5.44 -1.27 -14.06
C GLY A 98 -5.27 0.18 -14.50
N SER A 99 -5.76 0.50 -15.69
CA SER A 99 -5.68 1.82 -16.31
C SER A 99 -6.91 2.69 -16.00
N ARG A 100 -6.82 3.98 -16.30
CA ARG A 100 -7.95 4.91 -16.26
C ARG A 100 -9.09 4.48 -17.18
N SER A 101 -8.75 3.91 -18.34
CA SER A 101 -9.71 3.49 -19.35
C SER A 101 -10.51 2.26 -18.93
N ASP A 102 -10.03 1.49 -17.95
CA ASP A 102 -10.77 0.35 -17.39
C ASP A 102 -11.97 0.84 -16.56
N GLY A 103 -11.90 2.06 -15.99
CA GLY A 103 -12.99 2.72 -15.29
C GLY A 103 -13.68 1.82 -14.25
N SER A 104 -15.01 1.82 -14.21
CA SER A 104 -15.79 0.88 -13.38
C SER A 104 -15.98 -0.49 -14.04
N GLY A 105 -15.26 -0.79 -15.12
CA GLY A 105 -15.37 -2.04 -15.87
C GLY A 105 -15.02 -3.29 -15.08
N SER A 106 -15.37 -4.44 -15.65
CA SER A 106 -15.22 -5.77 -15.03
C SER A 106 -13.85 -6.41 -15.24
N ALA A 107 -12.99 -5.82 -16.06
CA ALA A 107 -11.66 -6.33 -16.38
C ALA A 107 -10.60 -5.25 -16.22
N SER A 108 -9.37 -5.70 -15.96
CA SER A 108 -8.20 -4.85 -15.84
C SER A 108 -7.32 -4.95 -17.07
N THR A 109 -6.71 -3.83 -17.46
CA THR A 109 -5.59 -3.81 -18.38
C THR A 109 -4.34 -4.43 -17.73
N SER A 110 -4.15 -4.29 -16.41
CA SER A 110 -3.07 -4.94 -15.67
C SER A 110 -3.27 -6.45 -15.69
N ARG A 111 -2.19 -7.21 -15.62
CA ARG A 111 -2.24 -8.68 -15.71
C ARG A 111 -1.68 -9.32 -14.46
N LEU A 112 -2.50 -10.10 -13.76
CA LEU A 112 -2.02 -10.96 -12.70
C LEU A 112 -1.13 -12.06 -13.32
N LEU A 113 0.04 -12.28 -12.73
CA LEU A 113 1.01 -13.31 -13.14
C LEU A 113 1.15 -14.42 -12.10
N HIS A 114 0.95 -14.09 -10.82
CA HIS A 114 1.04 -15.06 -9.74
C HIS A 114 0.16 -14.64 -8.56
N LEU A 115 -0.52 -15.61 -7.94
CA LEU A 115 -1.27 -15.41 -6.71
C LEU A 115 -1.12 -16.63 -5.79
N THR A 116 -0.68 -16.38 -4.57
CA THR A 116 -0.64 -17.37 -3.49
C THR A 116 -1.18 -16.78 -2.20
N TYR A 117 -1.83 -17.59 -1.38
CA TYR A 117 -2.39 -17.13 -0.11
C TYR A 117 -2.52 -18.25 0.91
N SER A 118 -2.57 -17.87 2.18
CA SER A 118 -3.03 -18.70 3.30
C SER A 118 -4.20 -17.99 3.98
N ASP A 119 -4.57 -18.40 5.18
CA ASP A 119 -5.66 -17.76 5.91
C ASP A 119 -5.44 -16.26 6.15
N PHE A 120 -4.21 -15.81 6.44
CA PHE A 120 -3.91 -14.43 6.81
C PHE A 120 -2.76 -13.79 6.00
N GLN A 121 -2.22 -14.50 5.02
CA GLN A 121 -1.17 -14.02 4.13
C GLN A 121 -1.59 -14.10 2.68
N LEU A 122 -1.18 -13.13 1.88
CA LEU A 122 -1.41 -13.08 0.45
C LEU A 122 -0.14 -12.58 -0.24
N GLN A 123 0.20 -13.17 -1.37
CA GLN A 123 1.18 -12.63 -2.29
C GLN A 123 0.59 -12.57 -3.69
N THR A 124 0.81 -11.44 -4.37
CA THR A 124 0.49 -11.28 -5.79
C THR A 124 1.73 -10.82 -6.55
N THR A 125 1.78 -11.14 -7.83
CA THR A 125 2.68 -10.46 -8.78
C THR A 125 1.86 -10.11 -10.01
N ASN A 126 1.93 -8.86 -10.44
CA ASN A 126 1.26 -8.39 -11.65
C ASN A 126 2.20 -7.63 -12.57
N GLN A 127 1.89 -7.69 -13.87
CA GLN A 127 2.38 -6.77 -14.87
C GLN A 127 1.46 -5.56 -14.90
N MET A 128 2.00 -4.40 -14.58
CA MET A 128 1.23 -3.18 -14.36
C MET A 128 0.80 -2.56 -15.71
N ALA A 129 -0.43 -2.07 -15.79
CA ALA A 129 -0.88 -1.22 -16.88
C ALA A 129 -0.32 0.19 -16.75
N PHE A 130 -0.18 0.94 -17.84
CA PHE A 130 -0.06 2.38 -17.76
C PHE A 130 -1.43 2.99 -17.42
N TRP A 131 -1.44 3.97 -16.51
CA TRP A 131 -2.65 4.70 -16.12
C TRP A 131 -3.35 5.34 -17.32
N LEU A 132 -2.58 5.99 -18.19
CA LEU A 132 -3.05 6.59 -19.43
C LEU A 132 -2.80 5.66 -20.61
N THR A 133 -3.78 5.56 -21.52
CA THR A 133 -3.55 4.93 -22.83
C THR A 133 -2.80 5.90 -23.75
N PRO A 134 -2.12 5.41 -24.81
CA PRO A 134 -1.45 6.28 -25.77
C PRO A 134 -2.39 7.36 -26.31
N LYS A 135 -1.86 8.60 -26.44
CA LYS A 135 -2.58 9.81 -26.86
C LYS A 135 -3.52 10.44 -25.82
N GLN A 136 -3.73 9.82 -24.65
CA GLN A 136 -4.36 10.51 -23.53
C GLN A 136 -3.40 11.52 -22.88
N SER A 137 -3.91 12.34 -21.97
CA SER A 137 -3.13 13.31 -21.20
C SER A 137 -3.61 13.40 -19.75
N SER A 138 -2.71 13.86 -18.88
CA SER A 138 -3.04 14.30 -17.53
C SER A 138 -2.49 15.72 -17.32
N SER A 139 -3.33 16.60 -16.79
CA SER A 139 -2.99 18.01 -16.55
C SER A 139 -2.38 18.73 -17.77
N GLY A 140 -2.89 18.42 -18.97
CA GLY A 140 -2.40 19.00 -20.23
C GLY A 140 -1.11 18.37 -20.79
N HIS A 141 -0.51 17.42 -20.08
CA HIS A 141 0.70 16.73 -20.53
C HIS A 141 0.37 15.36 -21.14
N PRO A 142 0.84 15.05 -22.36
CA PRO A 142 0.52 13.79 -23.03
C PRO A 142 1.17 12.59 -22.33
N ALA A 143 0.50 11.45 -22.42
CA ALA A 143 1.03 10.15 -22.06
C ALA A 143 2.30 9.85 -22.87
N LYS A 144 3.33 9.34 -22.20
CA LYS A 144 4.66 9.03 -22.77
C LYS A 144 4.78 7.57 -23.21
N ASN A 145 3.87 6.71 -22.77
CA ASN A 145 3.80 5.31 -23.15
C ASN A 145 3.24 5.11 -24.58
N LYS A 146 3.68 4.02 -25.21
CA LYS A 146 3.24 3.62 -26.57
C LYS A 146 2.26 2.44 -26.56
N THR A 147 2.12 1.78 -25.43
CA THR A 147 1.26 0.60 -25.19
C THR A 147 0.42 0.84 -23.95
N ASN A 148 -0.66 0.07 -23.78
CA ASN A 148 -1.48 0.14 -22.55
C ASN A 148 -0.86 -0.64 -21.39
N LEU A 149 -0.19 -1.75 -21.69
CA LEU A 149 0.50 -2.58 -20.70
C LEU A 149 1.99 -2.20 -20.64
N SER A 150 2.52 -2.06 -19.43
CA SER A 150 3.94 -1.77 -19.20
C SER A 150 4.76 -3.05 -19.06
N ASN A 151 6.09 -2.93 -19.06
CA ASN A 151 6.98 -4.02 -18.67
C ASN A 151 7.37 -3.99 -17.18
N HIS A 152 6.73 -3.11 -16.39
CA HIS A 152 6.97 -3.00 -14.95
C HIS A 152 6.20 -4.10 -14.24
N LEU A 153 6.86 -4.76 -13.30
CA LEU A 153 6.22 -5.76 -12.44
C LEU A 153 6.09 -5.22 -11.03
N LEU A 154 5.02 -5.63 -10.34
CA LEU A 154 4.84 -5.39 -8.92
C LEU A 154 4.59 -6.71 -8.23
N THR A 155 5.47 -7.09 -7.31
CA THR A 155 5.22 -8.14 -6.34
C THR A 155 4.77 -7.52 -5.03
N LYS A 156 3.61 -7.94 -4.52
CA LYS A 156 3.07 -7.52 -3.23
C LYS A 156 2.97 -8.72 -2.30
N ARG A 157 3.34 -8.54 -1.04
CA ARG A 157 3.11 -9.47 0.06
C ARG A 157 2.33 -8.76 1.16
N VAL A 158 1.23 -9.35 1.59
CA VAL A 158 0.36 -8.84 2.62
C VAL A 158 0.27 -9.86 3.74
N THR A 159 0.40 -9.39 4.98
CA THR A 159 0.15 -10.20 6.17
C THR A 159 -0.80 -9.42 7.07
N LEU A 160 -1.88 -10.05 7.50
CA LEU A 160 -2.76 -9.50 8.53
C LEU A 160 -2.17 -9.82 9.91
N GLY A 161 -1.86 -8.77 10.67
CA GLY A 161 -1.07 -8.82 11.90
C GLY A 161 0.42 -8.52 11.68
N PHE A 162 1.06 -7.95 12.70
CA PHE A 162 2.52 -7.80 12.78
C PHE A 162 2.99 -7.85 14.23
N GLN A 163 3.90 -8.75 14.57
CA GLN A 163 4.34 -8.98 15.96
C GLN A 163 3.13 -9.20 16.88
N HIS A 164 2.95 -8.37 17.90
CA HIS A 164 1.80 -8.40 18.81
C HIS A 164 0.66 -7.48 18.37
N TRP A 165 0.85 -6.67 17.31
CA TRP A 165 -0.18 -5.76 16.79
C TRP A 165 -1.07 -6.48 15.78
N GLU A 166 -2.19 -7.00 16.28
CA GLU A 166 -3.23 -7.63 15.45
C GLU A 166 -3.84 -6.65 14.42
N ASN A 167 -3.96 -5.37 14.78
CA ASN A 167 -4.63 -4.33 14.00
C ASN A 167 -3.76 -3.72 12.88
N VAL A 168 -2.66 -4.38 12.54
CA VAL A 168 -1.68 -3.95 11.54
C VAL A 168 -1.74 -4.86 10.33
N ILE A 169 -1.87 -4.29 9.14
CA ILE A 169 -1.68 -4.97 7.87
C ILE A 169 -0.28 -4.63 7.38
N ARG A 170 0.62 -5.61 7.46
CA ARG A 170 1.97 -5.49 6.91
C ARG A 170 1.88 -5.62 5.38
N HIS A 171 2.28 -4.58 4.68
CA HIS A 171 2.18 -4.47 3.23
C HIS A 171 3.56 -4.19 2.63
N GLN A 172 4.16 -5.24 2.04
CA GLN A 172 5.46 -5.18 1.42
C GLN A 172 5.29 -5.22 -0.09
N VAL A 173 5.94 -4.31 -0.80
CA VAL A 173 5.92 -4.25 -2.26
C VAL A 173 7.32 -4.22 -2.81
N THR A 174 7.50 -4.80 -3.99
CA THR A 174 8.72 -4.69 -4.79
C THR A 174 8.31 -4.34 -6.21
N PHE A 175 8.80 -3.21 -6.70
CA PHE A 175 8.65 -2.79 -8.08
C PHE A 175 9.89 -3.23 -8.86
N SER A 176 9.71 -4.04 -9.89
CA SER A 176 10.78 -4.41 -10.83
C SER A 176 10.69 -3.52 -12.06
N THR A 177 11.70 -2.67 -12.26
CA THR A 177 11.77 -1.79 -13.43
C THR A 177 12.47 -2.50 -14.60
N PRO A 178 11.95 -2.38 -15.84
CA PRO A 178 12.44 -3.14 -16.97
C PRO A 178 13.77 -2.59 -17.52
N ILE A 179 14.55 -3.48 -18.13
CA ILE A 179 15.71 -3.11 -18.94
C ILE A 179 15.23 -2.34 -20.18
N GLY A 180 16.01 -1.34 -20.62
CA GLY A 180 15.75 -0.60 -21.85
C GLY A 180 14.92 0.68 -21.67
N GLU A 181 14.48 0.97 -20.44
CA GLU A 181 13.91 2.27 -20.09
C GLU A 181 14.98 3.13 -19.40
N PHE A 182 14.99 4.42 -19.71
CA PHE A 182 15.90 5.38 -19.08
C PHE A 182 15.10 6.40 -18.28
N HIS A 183 15.41 6.53 -17.00
CA HIS A 183 14.77 7.46 -16.09
C HIS A 183 15.81 8.17 -15.23
N ARG A 184 15.63 9.47 -14.94
CA ARG A 184 16.42 10.17 -13.91
C ARG A 184 15.65 10.40 -12.64
N TYR A 185 14.33 10.22 -12.70
CA TYR A 185 13.44 10.38 -11.57
C TYR A 185 12.36 9.29 -11.58
N ALA A 186 12.21 8.64 -10.43
CA ALA A 186 11.17 7.67 -10.15
C ALA A 186 10.45 8.08 -8.88
N GLN A 187 9.13 8.02 -8.92
CA GLN A 187 8.25 8.21 -7.77
C GLN A 187 7.41 6.95 -7.60
N PHE A 188 7.60 6.24 -6.50
CA PHE A 188 6.84 5.06 -6.14
C PHE A 188 5.79 5.45 -5.12
N GLU A 189 4.52 5.45 -5.52
CA GLU A 189 3.40 5.39 -4.59
C GLU A 189 3.31 3.94 -4.09
N ALA A 190 4.17 3.62 -3.11
CA ALA A 190 4.35 2.26 -2.61
C ALA A 190 3.08 1.70 -1.98
N LEU A 191 2.22 2.57 -1.44
CA LEU A 191 0.87 2.23 -1.07
C LEU A 191 -0.02 3.47 -1.06
N THR A 192 -1.23 3.32 -1.55
CA THR A 192 -2.30 4.30 -1.41
C THR A 192 -3.58 3.63 -0.97
N GLY A 193 -4.35 4.29 -0.12
CA GLY A 193 -5.69 3.85 0.30
C GLY A 193 -6.73 4.91 -0.02
N TYR A 194 -7.76 4.52 -0.77
CA TYR A 194 -8.93 5.35 -1.08
C TYR A 194 -10.09 4.92 -0.19
N MET A 195 -10.52 5.79 0.73
CA MET A 195 -11.59 5.52 1.69
C MET A 195 -12.90 6.21 1.29
N PRO A 196 -14.06 5.64 1.66
CA PRO A 196 -15.34 6.31 1.52
C PRO A 196 -15.36 7.70 2.17
N ALA A 197 -16.17 8.63 1.63
CA ALA A 197 -16.23 10.03 2.07
C ALA A 197 -16.48 10.24 3.58
N GLU A 198 -17.02 9.25 4.30
CA GLU A 198 -17.24 9.33 5.74
C GLU A 198 -15.94 9.38 6.56
N PHE A 199 -14.81 8.91 6.02
CA PHE A 199 -13.48 9.12 6.57
C PHE A 199 -13.01 10.54 6.23
N ASN A 200 -13.58 11.52 6.94
CA ASN A 200 -13.55 12.93 6.59
C ASN A 200 -12.70 13.81 7.51
N THR A 201 -12.06 13.25 8.54
CA THR A 201 -11.10 13.95 9.39
C THR A 201 -9.68 13.46 9.11
N PHE A 202 -8.73 14.39 9.11
CA PHE A 202 -7.37 14.18 8.61
C PHE A 202 -6.37 14.47 9.71
N TRP A 203 -5.46 13.53 9.96
CA TRP A 203 -4.52 13.62 11.08
C TRP A 203 -3.11 13.20 10.67
N GLY A 204 -2.12 13.89 11.21
CA GLY A 204 -0.72 13.51 11.19
C GLY A 204 -0.32 12.97 12.55
N VAL A 205 0.56 11.97 12.59
CA VAL A 205 1.15 11.47 13.84
C VAL A 205 2.55 12.06 14.01
N ASP A 206 2.72 12.98 14.97
CA ASP A 206 4.04 13.42 15.38
C ASP A 206 4.64 12.38 16.33
N VAL A 207 5.35 11.43 15.75
CA VAL A 207 5.97 10.31 16.49
C VAL A 207 7.04 10.76 17.48
N SER A 208 7.63 11.94 17.29
CA SER A 208 8.64 12.48 18.21
C SER A 208 8.00 13.07 19.47
N ARG A 209 6.85 13.73 19.31
CA ARG A 209 6.07 14.35 20.40
C ARG A 209 4.92 13.48 20.90
N LYS A 210 4.78 12.28 20.36
CA LYS A 210 3.74 11.29 20.69
C LYS A 210 2.32 11.85 20.66
N ARG A 211 1.99 12.65 19.63
CA ARG A 211 0.69 13.35 19.54
C ARG A 211 0.12 13.38 18.12
N LEU A 212 -1.20 13.53 18.04
CA LEU A 212 -1.89 13.85 16.80
C LEU A 212 -1.79 15.34 16.46
N ILE A 213 -1.67 15.63 15.18
CA ILE A 213 -1.72 16.96 14.61
C ILE A 213 -2.87 16.99 13.60
N PRO A 214 -3.87 17.89 13.75
CA PRO A 214 -4.88 18.09 12.72
C PRO A 214 -4.24 18.49 11.39
N LEU A 215 -4.67 17.86 10.30
CA LEU A 215 -4.26 18.24 8.95
C LEU A 215 -5.44 18.84 8.20
N THR A 216 -5.14 19.66 7.20
CA THR A 216 -6.11 19.97 6.15
C THR A 216 -6.37 18.73 5.29
N ASP A 217 -7.44 18.75 4.49
CA ASP A 217 -7.78 17.67 3.58
C ASP A 217 -6.95 17.65 2.27
N GLY A 218 -5.90 18.48 2.22
CA GLY A 218 -4.98 18.57 1.10
C GLY A 218 -5.45 19.49 -0.04
N PRO A 219 -5.04 19.22 -1.29
CA PRO A 219 -4.16 18.13 -1.73
C PRO A 219 -2.69 18.32 -1.32
N GLY A 220 -1.88 17.26 -1.42
CA GLY A 220 -0.42 17.33 -1.29
C GLY A 220 0.16 16.37 -0.26
N GLU A 221 1.48 16.46 -0.07
CA GLU A 221 2.27 15.61 0.81
C GLU A 221 2.88 16.39 1.97
N GLN A 222 3.22 15.64 3.02
CA GLN A 222 3.90 16.11 4.22
C GLN A 222 4.67 14.95 4.88
N ALA A 223 5.42 15.22 5.95
CA ALA A 223 6.41 14.30 6.53
C ALA A 223 5.86 13.25 7.50
N LEU A 224 4.73 13.52 8.15
CA LEU A 224 4.17 12.71 9.23
C LEU A 224 3.34 11.54 8.69
N PRO A 225 3.32 10.38 9.34
CA PRO A 225 2.32 9.34 9.08
C PRO A 225 0.90 9.93 9.09
N VAL A 226 0.07 9.54 8.11
CA VAL A 226 -1.30 10.06 7.94
C VAL A 226 -2.32 9.06 8.46
N ILE A 227 -3.36 9.56 9.13
CA ILE A 227 -4.56 8.83 9.52
C ILE A 227 -5.78 9.58 8.97
N LEU A 228 -6.68 8.87 8.29
CA LEU A 228 -8.02 9.37 8.00
C LEU A 228 -9.03 8.65 8.90
N ALA A 229 -9.96 9.40 9.46
CA ALA A 229 -10.94 8.89 10.42
C ALA A 229 -12.34 9.49 10.20
N LYS A 230 -13.36 8.76 10.65
CA LYS A 230 -14.72 9.28 10.76
C LYS A 230 -14.80 10.42 11.78
N THR A 231 -15.81 11.29 11.67
CA THR A 231 -16.03 12.42 12.58
C THR A 231 -16.10 11.99 14.05
N ASP A 232 -16.77 10.86 14.33
CA ASP A 232 -16.93 10.27 15.66
C ASP A 232 -15.67 9.54 16.17
N ARG A 233 -14.63 9.46 15.33
CA ARG A 233 -13.34 8.81 15.61
C ARG A 233 -13.43 7.30 15.87
N SER A 234 -14.57 6.68 15.61
CA SER A 234 -14.82 5.25 15.89
C SER A 234 -14.09 4.33 14.91
N MET A 235 -13.91 4.80 13.68
CA MET A 235 -13.16 4.10 12.62
C MET A 235 -12.11 5.03 12.02
N ALA A 236 -10.91 4.50 11.87
CA ALA A 236 -9.74 5.17 11.33
C ALA A 236 -8.85 4.16 10.61
N MET A 237 -8.20 4.62 9.54
CA MET A 237 -7.13 3.89 8.87
C MET A 237 -5.95 4.84 8.67
N GLY A 238 -4.78 4.40 9.10
CA GLY A 238 -3.53 5.13 8.91
C GLY A 238 -2.46 4.29 8.22
N VAL A 239 -1.39 4.97 7.81
CA VAL A 239 -0.22 4.32 7.22
C VAL A 239 1.05 4.80 7.89
N TYR A 240 1.96 3.87 8.15
CA TYR A 240 3.31 4.13 8.62
C TYR A 240 4.32 3.34 7.79
N SER A 241 5.48 3.92 7.52
CA SER A 241 6.63 3.23 6.96
C SER A 241 7.90 3.59 7.73
N PRO A 242 8.72 2.60 8.15
CA PRO A 242 10.01 2.85 8.80
C PRO A 242 11.09 3.35 7.83
N GLN A 243 10.80 3.35 6.53
CA GLN A 243 11.67 3.89 5.49
C GLN A 243 11.38 5.38 5.20
N GLN A 244 10.39 5.97 5.87
CA GLN A 244 10.10 7.40 5.81
C GLN A 244 10.59 8.14 7.07
N PRO A 245 10.98 9.42 6.96
CA PRO A 245 11.18 10.14 5.70
C PRO A 245 12.33 9.55 4.87
N SER A 246 12.13 9.50 3.55
CA SER A 246 13.19 9.11 2.60
C SER A 246 14.19 10.24 2.41
N LYS A 247 15.48 9.89 2.23
CA LYS A 247 16.58 10.85 2.10
C LYS A 247 16.34 11.82 0.95
N GLY A 248 16.46 13.12 1.23
CA GLY A 248 16.21 14.21 0.26
C GLY A 248 14.74 14.57 0.08
N TYR A 249 13.84 13.92 0.84
CA TYR A 249 12.40 14.15 0.84
C TYR A 249 11.84 14.26 2.27
N GLU A 250 12.62 14.83 3.19
CA GLU A 250 12.32 14.86 4.62
C GLU A 250 11.01 15.58 4.99
N ASN A 251 10.53 16.45 4.10
CA ASN A 251 9.29 17.22 4.28
C ASN A 251 8.10 16.64 3.47
N ALA A 252 8.25 15.47 2.85
CA ALA A 252 7.25 14.83 1.99
C ALA A 252 7.22 13.31 2.21
N GLY A 253 6.34 12.61 1.50
CA GLY A 253 6.26 11.15 1.52
C GLY A 253 4.93 10.61 2.04
N TYR A 254 4.15 11.37 2.80
CA TYR A 254 2.77 11.01 3.14
C TYR A 254 1.79 12.04 2.62
N GLY A 255 0.88 11.63 1.74
CA GLY A 255 -0.13 12.50 1.16
C GLY A 255 -1.52 12.32 1.74
N ARG A 256 -2.31 13.35 1.50
CA ARG A 256 -3.71 13.45 1.92
C ARG A 256 -4.51 14.25 0.89
N PHE A 257 -5.67 13.73 0.53
CA PHE A 257 -6.52 14.29 -0.52
C PHE A 257 -8.00 14.03 -0.22
N ARG A 258 -8.85 14.99 -0.57
CA ARG A 258 -10.29 14.80 -0.71
C ARG A 258 -10.70 15.02 -2.16
N PHE A 259 -11.55 14.14 -2.67
CA PHE A 259 -12.14 14.25 -4.01
C PHE A 259 -13.66 14.38 -3.88
N PRO A 260 -14.21 15.60 -3.72
CA PRO A 260 -15.64 15.80 -3.44
C PRO A 260 -16.56 15.18 -4.50
N ALA A 261 -16.23 15.33 -5.77
CA ALA A 261 -17.03 14.80 -6.88
C ALA A 261 -17.10 13.26 -6.88
N ALA A 262 -16.00 12.61 -6.51
CA ALA A 262 -15.91 11.15 -6.44
C ALA A 262 -16.34 10.57 -5.08
N LYS A 263 -16.65 11.42 -4.09
CA LYS A 263 -17.04 11.04 -2.73
C LYS A 263 -16.04 10.10 -2.05
N VAL A 264 -14.75 10.40 -2.21
CA VAL A 264 -13.65 9.57 -1.70
C VAL A 264 -12.57 10.46 -1.07
N THR A 265 -11.91 9.94 -0.04
CA THR A 265 -10.70 10.51 0.56
C THR A 265 -9.52 9.57 0.34
N LYS A 266 -8.29 10.09 0.28
CA LYS A 266 -7.09 9.32 -0.05
C LYS A 266 -5.96 9.71 0.89
N TRP A 267 -5.23 8.71 1.38
CA TRP A 267 -3.84 8.89 1.80
C TRP A 267 -2.91 8.09 0.89
N ASN A 268 -1.65 8.50 0.80
CA ASN A 268 -0.61 7.70 0.14
C ASN A 268 0.71 7.73 0.93
N SER A 269 1.57 6.75 0.65
CA SER A 269 2.95 6.63 1.10
C SER A 269 3.87 6.55 -0.13
N VAL A 270 4.68 7.59 -0.33
CA VAL A 270 5.38 7.89 -1.58
C VAL A 270 6.88 8.01 -1.37
N PHE A 271 7.63 7.25 -2.16
CA PHE A 271 9.08 7.24 -2.17
C PHE A 271 9.60 7.81 -3.48
N ARG A 272 10.76 8.46 -3.44
CA ARG A 272 11.34 9.09 -4.62
C ARG A 272 12.81 8.78 -4.72
N ILE A 273 13.23 8.53 -5.95
CA ILE A 273 14.62 8.30 -6.30
C ILE A 273 14.96 9.25 -7.43
N ARG A 274 16.08 9.95 -7.27
CA ARG A 274 16.64 10.82 -8.30
C ARG A 274 18.09 10.43 -8.54
N ASN A 275 18.43 10.16 -9.80
CA ASN A 275 19.80 9.90 -10.21
C ASN A 275 20.06 10.53 -11.58
N ALA A 276 20.96 11.51 -11.64
CA ALA A 276 21.30 12.19 -12.89
C ALA A 276 21.92 11.25 -13.93
N ALA A 277 22.66 10.23 -13.48
CA ALA A 277 23.29 9.22 -14.34
C ALA A 277 22.31 8.16 -14.85
N GLY A 278 21.08 8.13 -14.33
CA GLY A 278 20.06 7.13 -14.65
C GLY A 278 19.73 6.25 -13.45
N ILE A 279 18.45 5.96 -13.28
CA ILE A 279 17.94 4.99 -12.32
C ILE A 279 18.11 3.59 -12.94
N PRO A 280 18.75 2.64 -12.23
CA PRO A 280 18.97 1.31 -12.79
C PRO A 280 17.65 0.55 -12.99
N ALA A 281 17.64 -0.33 -13.99
CA ALA A 281 16.66 -1.41 -14.07
C ALA A 281 16.93 -2.37 -12.90
N ALA A 282 16.05 -2.38 -11.91
CA ALA A 282 16.27 -3.07 -10.64
C ALA A 282 14.95 -3.28 -9.88
N ASP A 283 15.05 -4.03 -8.79
CA ASP A 283 14.00 -4.18 -7.81
C ASP A 283 14.08 -3.06 -6.76
N PHE A 284 12.95 -2.40 -6.52
CA PHE A 284 12.79 -1.37 -5.49
C PHE A 284 11.74 -1.81 -4.48
N SER A 285 12.18 -2.14 -3.27
CA SER A 285 11.30 -2.68 -2.22
C SER A 285 10.94 -1.64 -1.16
N PHE A 286 9.65 -1.62 -0.82
CA PHE A 286 9.08 -0.72 0.19
C PHE A 286 8.16 -1.48 1.13
N GLU A 287 8.13 -1.05 2.38
CA GLU A 287 7.37 -1.65 3.45
C GLU A 287 6.49 -0.60 4.12
N ASN A 288 5.20 -0.89 4.16
CA ASN A 288 4.18 -0.06 4.78
C ASN A 288 3.38 -0.89 5.77
N TYR A 289 2.95 -0.24 6.85
CA TYR A 289 2.12 -0.80 7.89
C TYR A 289 0.82 0.00 7.89
N VAL A 290 -0.24 -0.61 7.40
CA VAL A 290 -1.59 -0.02 7.45
C VAL A 290 -2.20 -0.39 8.78
N VAL A 291 -2.71 0.58 9.52
CA VAL A 291 -3.23 0.40 10.86
C VAL A 291 -4.72 0.70 10.87
N ILE A 292 -5.52 -0.24 11.38
CA ILE A 292 -6.99 -0.16 11.45
C ILE A 292 -7.41 -0.02 12.93
N GLY A 293 -8.49 0.70 13.21
CA GLY A 293 -9.03 0.81 14.57
C GLY A 293 -9.88 2.06 14.75
N ASN A 294 -10.11 2.47 16.01
CA ASN A 294 -10.51 3.85 16.31
C ASN A 294 -9.28 4.78 16.24
N LEU A 295 -9.49 6.09 16.18
CA LEU A 295 -8.40 7.06 16.00
C LEU A 295 -7.28 6.93 17.06
N LYS A 296 -7.65 6.70 18.32
CA LYS A 296 -6.70 6.57 19.44
C LYS A 296 -5.85 5.31 19.26
N ASN A 297 -6.47 4.16 18.99
CA ASN A 297 -5.74 2.92 18.78
C ASN A 297 -4.81 3.00 17.55
N VAL A 298 -5.25 3.64 16.47
CA VAL A 298 -4.40 3.84 15.28
C VAL A 298 -3.20 4.71 15.60
N GLN A 299 -3.40 5.83 16.33
CA GLN A 299 -2.30 6.68 16.78
C GLN A 299 -1.29 5.91 17.64
N GLU A 300 -1.77 5.20 18.66
CA GLU A 300 -0.94 4.46 19.62
C GLU A 300 -0.12 3.38 18.89
N THR A 301 -0.75 2.62 18.00
CA THR A 301 -0.07 1.59 17.22
C THR A 301 1.00 2.18 16.30
N ILE A 302 0.73 3.30 15.62
CA ILE A 302 1.74 3.98 14.79
C ILE A 302 2.92 4.46 15.65
N GLN A 303 2.66 4.97 16.85
CA GLN A 303 3.71 5.37 17.79
C GLN A 303 4.57 4.17 18.21
N GLU A 304 3.94 3.05 18.55
CA GLU A 304 4.62 1.83 18.98
C GLU A 304 5.44 1.20 17.85
N LEU A 305 4.92 1.21 16.61
CA LEU A 305 5.68 0.82 15.43
C LEU A 305 6.92 1.71 15.25
N ALA A 306 6.76 3.03 15.41
CA ALA A 306 7.88 3.96 15.28
C ALA A 306 8.96 3.70 16.35
N ASP A 307 8.57 3.50 17.61
CA ASP A 307 9.46 3.17 18.71
C ASP A 307 10.17 1.81 18.46
N TYR A 308 9.43 0.81 17.98
CA TYR A 308 9.98 -0.51 17.60
C TYR A 308 11.07 -0.38 16.53
N PHE A 309 10.80 0.27 15.40
CA PHE A 309 11.81 0.40 14.33
C PHE A 309 12.97 1.32 14.68
N ALA A 310 12.79 2.29 15.57
CA ALA A 310 13.88 3.10 16.09
C ALA A 310 14.87 2.27 16.93
N THR A 311 14.38 1.25 17.65
CA THR A 311 15.24 0.35 18.46
C THR A 311 16.03 -0.65 17.61
N GLN A 312 15.47 -1.10 16.48
CA GLN A 312 16.12 -2.06 15.58
C GLN A 312 17.24 -1.45 14.72
N LYS A 313 17.29 -0.12 14.59
CA LYS A 313 18.34 0.61 13.84
C LYS A 313 19.57 0.94 14.69
N ARG A 314 19.54 0.66 15.99
CA ARG A 314 20.67 0.83 16.91
C ARG A 314 21.45 -0.47 17.02
#